data_AF-A0AAW4FHK7-F1
#
_entry.id   AF-A0AAW4FHK7-F1
#
_cell.length_a   1.000
_cell.length_b   1.000
_cell.length_c   1.000
_cell.angle_alpha   90.00
_cell.angle_beta   90.00
_cell.angle_gamma   90.00
#
_symmetry.space_group_name_H-M   'P 1'
#
loop_
_entity.id
_entity.type
_entity.pdbx_description
1 polymer ?
#
loop_
_entity_poly.entity_id
_entity_poly.type
_entity_poly.pdbx_seq_one_letter_code
_entity_poly.pdbx_strand_id
1 'polypeptide(L)'
;MNTLRVLPDNERRYFIVRSSSPDYVQEAVTAYSSDNDEQPRFRPTPYDVSDCLTALAWVRHLDRAEWRIIWWRSFGLSFGVIGKQIGRSDETARKRYENAITDAWIAANKS
;
A
#
# COMPACT_ATOMS: atom_id res chain seq x y z
N MET A 1 43.53 53.21 -14.34
CA MET A 1 44.01 51.82 -14.17
C MET A 1 43.18 51.16 -13.07
N ASN A 2 42.23 50.32 -13.45
CA ASN A 2 41.46 49.50 -12.51
C ASN A 2 41.89 48.05 -12.72
N THR A 3 42.52 47.46 -11.71
CA THR A 3 42.97 46.06 -11.72
C THR A 3 41.77 45.11 -11.61
N LEU A 4 41.90 43.88 -12.12
CA LEU A 4 40.97 42.74 -12.08
C LEU A 4 40.39 42.36 -10.69
N ARG A 5 40.71 43.10 -9.64
CA ARG A 5 40.32 42.88 -8.25
C ARG A 5 38.91 43.41 -7.89
N VAL A 6 38.21 44.05 -8.83
CA VAL A 6 36.90 44.70 -8.60
C VAL A 6 35.72 43.86 -9.13
N LEU A 7 35.95 42.74 -9.82
CA LEU A 7 34.85 41.85 -10.18
C LEU A 7 34.43 41.00 -8.96
N PRO A 8 33.12 40.95 -8.63
CA PRO A 8 32.63 39.96 -7.68
C PRO A 8 32.83 38.58 -8.28
N ASP A 9 33.67 37.80 -7.61
CA ASP A 9 34.03 36.42 -7.96
C ASP A 9 32.79 35.51 -7.87
N ASN A 10 32.18 35.24 -9.03
CA ASN A 10 30.95 34.45 -9.13
C ASN A 10 31.17 32.96 -8.82
N GLU A 11 32.42 32.51 -8.71
CA GLU A 11 32.76 31.11 -8.45
C GLU A 11 32.91 30.79 -6.96
N ARG A 12 32.94 31.80 -6.07
CA ARG A 12 32.94 31.60 -4.61
C ARG A 12 31.74 30.80 -4.07
N ARG A 13 30.64 30.73 -4.83
CA ARG A 13 29.44 29.98 -4.43
C ARG A 13 29.65 28.47 -4.44
N TYR A 14 30.67 27.97 -5.16
CA TYR A 14 30.94 26.54 -5.31
C TYR A 14 32.00 26.01 -4.34
N PHE A 15 32.66 26.88 -3.57
CA PHE A 15 33.70 26.51 -2.59
C PHE A 15 33.17 26.25 -1.17
N ILE A 16 31.84 26.26 -0.96
CA ILE A 16 31.26 25.75 0.28
C ILE A 16 31.27 24.22 0.18
N VAL A 17 32.43 23.62 0.45
CA VAL A 17 32.52 22.20 0.78
C VAL A 17 31.82 22.03 2.12
N ARG A 18 30.50 21.80 2.10
CA ARG A 18 29.85 21.13 3.22
C ARG A 18 30.34 19.69 3.18
N SER A 19 31.11 19.30 4.18
CA SER A 19 31.45 17.90 4.41
C SER A 19 30.19 17.06 4.30
N SER A 20 30.11 16.17 3.30
CA SER A 20 28.96 15.26 3.14
C SER A 20 29.05 14.05 4.07
N SER A 21 29.72 14.21 5.21
CA SER A 21 29.80 13.21 6.25
C SER A 21 28.73 13.56 7.27
N PRO A 22 27.71 12.72 7.49
CA PRO A 22 26.76 12.92 8.56
C PRO A 22 27.51 13.00 9.89
N ASP A 23 27.39 14.13 10.58
CA ASP A 23 27.82 14.25 11.97
C ASP A 23 26.89 13.37 12.80
N TYR A 24 27.48 12.35 13.43
CA TYR A 24 26.87 11.36 14.33
C TYR A 24 26.05 10.21 13.71
N VAL A 25 26.69 9.03 13.67
CA VAL A 25 26.04 7.72 13.71
C VAL A 25 25.40 7.55 15.09
N GLN A 26 24.26 8.21 15.30
CA GLN A 26 23.44 8.04 16.49
C GLN A 26 22.05 7.52 16.14
N GLU A 27 21.81 7.09 14.89
CA GLU A 27 20.55 6.44 14.51
C GLU A 27 20.40 5.04 15.11
N ALA A 28 21.49 4.27 15.24
CA ALA A 28 21.40 2.89 15.73
C ALA A 28 21.05 2.80 17.22
N VAL A 29 21.46 3.76 18.06
CA VAL A 29 21.13 3.76 19.49
C VAL A 29 19.74 4.37 19.73
N THR A 30 19.38 5.42 18.98
CA THR A 30 18.07 6.10 19.16
C THR A 30 16.91 5.29 18.58
N ALA A 31 17.13 4.45 17.57
CA ALA A 31 16.11 3.53 17.04
C ALA A 31 15.65 2.48 18.07
N TYR A 32 16.50 2.11 19.03
CA TYR A 32 16.16 1.17 20.11
C TYR A 32 15.82 1.86 21.45
N SER A 33 16.05 3.17 21.59
CA SER A 33 15.62 3.99 22.74
C SER A 33 14.25 4.66 22.53
N SER A 34 13.44 4.08 21.63
CA SER A 34 12.06 4.50 21.45
C SER A 34 11.20 3.97 22.60
N ASP A 35 11.14 4.74 23.70
CA ASP A 35 9.99 4.78 24.62
C ASP A 35 8.71 5.29 23.91
N ASN A 36 8.75 5.56 22.61
CA ASN A 36 7.53 5.65 21.81
C ASN A 36 7.01 4.23 21.61
N ASP A 37 6.10 3.87 22.49
CA ASP A 37 5.18 2.75 22.37
C ASP A 37 4.19 3.05 21.20
N GLU A 38 4.73 3.29 20.00
CA GLU A 38 3.99 3.37 18.74
C GLU A 38 3.53 1.95 18.37
N GLN A 39 2.67 1.41 19.23
CA GLN A 39 2.06 0.14 18.99
C GLN A 39 1.18 0.30 17.73
N PRO A 40 1.27 -0.64 16.76
CA PRO A 40 0.51 -0.53 15.53
C PRO A 40 -0.97 -0.35 15.84
N ARG A 41 -1.63 0.57 15.12
CA ARG A 41 -3.06 0.88 15.28
C ARG A 41 -3.95 -0.36 15.14
N PHE A 42 -3.49 -1.36 14.39
CA PHE A 42 -4.14 -2.64 14.23
C PHE A 42 -3.31 -3.73 14.91
N ARG A 43 -3.91 -4.43 15.88
CA ARG A 43 -3.34 -5.61 16.53
C ARG A 43 -4.28 -6.78 16.32
N PRO A 44 -4.06 -7.59 15.28
CA PRO A 44 -4.92 -8.74 15.04
C PRO A 44 -4.78 -9.70 16.21
N THR A 45 -5.92 -10.11 16.74
CA THR A 45 -6.01 -11.23 17.66
C THR A 45 -5.76 -12.54 16.89
N PRO A 46 -5.41 -13.65 17.57
CA PRO A 46 -5.33 -14.96 16.92
C PRO A 46 -6.64 -15.33 16.18
N TYR A 47 -7.78 -14.90 16.72
CA TYR A 47 -9.09 -15.07 16.08
C TYR A 47 -9.18 -14.33 14.74
N ASP A 48 -8.74 -13.07 14.67
CA ASP A 48 -8.76 -12.27 13.43
C ASP A 48 -7.90 -12.92 12.34
N VAL A 49 -6.76 -13.50 12.73
CA VAL A 49 -5.89 -14.24 11.80
C VAL A 49 -6.60 -15.49 11.29
N SER A 50 -7.20 -16.28 12.18
CA SER A 50 -7.94 -17.49 11.80
C SER A 50 -9.15 -17.20 10.92
N ASP A 51 -9.91 -16.16 11.21
CA ASP A 51 -11.06 -15.74 10.41
C ASP A 51 -10.63 -15.29 9.01
N CYS A 52 -9.56 -14.48 8.93
CA CYS A 52 -8.99 -14.04 7.66
C CYS A 52 -8.47 -15.22 6.83
N LEU A 53 -7.74 -16.16 7.43
CA LEU A 53 -7.25 -17.35 6.74
C LEU A 53 -8.40 -18.25 6.25
N THR A 54 -9.47 -18.37 7.03
CA THR A 54 -10.69 -19.09 6.63
C THR A 54 -11.34 -18.42 5.41
N ALA A 55 -11.53 -17.10 5.46
CA ALA A 55 -12.07 -16.34 4.33
C ALA A 55 -11.20 -16.46 3.06
N LEU A 56 -9.86 -16.42 3.22
CA LEU A 56 -8.92 -16.61 2.11
C LEU A 56 -8.94 -18.04 1.56
N ALA A 57 -9.25 -19.04 2.38
CA ALA A 57 -9.38 -20.42 1.92
C ALA A 57 -10.60 -20.59 1.00
N TRP A 58 -11.74 -19.96 1.31
CA TRP A 58 -12.97 -20.04 0.53
C TRP A 58 -12.87 -19.45 -0.88
N VAL A 59 -11.94 -18.53 -1.09
CA VAL A 59 -11.77 -17.78 -2.34
C VAL A 59 -10.50 -18.17 -3.09
N ARG A 60 -9.69 -19.09 -2.54
CA ARG A 60 -8.38 -19.48 -3.08
C ARG A 60 -8.47 -20.08 -4.48
N HIS A 61 -9.60 -20.71 -4.82
CA HIS A 61 -9.82 -21.37 -6.11
C HIS A 61 -10.31 -20.43 -7.21
N LEU A 62 -10.77 -19.22 -6.85
CA LEU A 62 -11.29 -18.25 -7.82
C LEU A 62 -10.17 -17.72 -8.72
N ASP A 63 -10.53 -17.39 -9.97
CA ASP A 63 -9.59 -16.69 -10.84
C ASP A 63 -9.30 -15.28 -10.29
N ARG A 64 -8.12 -14.74 -10.63
CA ARG A 64 -7.68 -13.42 -10.20
C ARG A 64 -8.68 -12.32 -10.57
N ALA A 65 -9.34 -12.44 -11.73
CA ALA A 65 -10.33 -11.46 -12.15
C ALA A 65 -11.57 -11.44 -11.25
N GLU A 66 -12.03 -12.61 -10.82
CA GLU A 66 -13.21 -12.80 -9.97
C GLU A 66 -12.92 -12.40 -8.52
N TRP A 67 -11.78 -12.89 -8.00
CA TRP A 67 -11.27 -12.48 -6.69
C TRP A 67 -11.18 -10.96 -6.57
N ARG A 68 -10.65 -10.29 -7.60
CA ARG A 68 -10.47 -8.84 -7.59
C ARG A 68 -11.81 -8.09 -7.52
N ILE A 69 -12.89 -8.63 -8.10
CA ILE A 69 -14.22 -8.03 -8.02
C ILE A 69 -14.78 -8.16 -6.60
N ILE A 70 -14.64 -9.34 -5.97
CA ILE A 70 -15.03 -9.54 -4.56
C ILE A 70 -14.22 -8.60 -3.66
N TRP A 71 -12.92 -8.52 -3.87
CA TRP A 71 -12.03 -7.61 -3.14
C TRP A 71 -12.49 -6.16 -3.27
N TRP A 72 -12.73 -5.64 -4.47
CA TRP A 72 -13.24 -4.28 -4.61
C TRP A 72 -14.59 -4.05 -3.92
N ARG A 73 -15.46 -5.06 -3.89
CA ARG A 73 -16.73 -4.98 -3.19
C ARG A 73 -16.58 -4.98 -1.67
N SER A 74 -15.57 -5.63 -1.09
CA SER A 74 -15.30 -5.56 0.35
C SER A 74 -14.87 -4.16 0.81
N PHE A 75 -14.23 -3.37 -0.08
CA PHE A 75 -13.94 -1.94 0.15
C PHE A 75 -15.10 -1.00 -0.18
N GLY A 76 -16.27 -1.52 -0.54
CA GLY A 76 -17.46 -0.70 -0.79
C GLY A 76 -17.51 0.00 -2.15
N LEU A 77 -16.65 -0.37 -3.12
CA LEU A 77 -16.72 0.21 -4.46
C LEU A 77 -18.06 -0.14 -5.14
N SER A 78 -18.66 0.82 -5.85
CA SER A 78 -19.90 0.59 -6.60
C SER A 78 -19.64 -0.24 -7.87
N PHE A 79 -20.65 -0.99 -8.31
CA PHE A 79 -20.57 -1.77 -9.54
C PHE A 79 -20.29 -0.90 -10.78
N GLY A 80 -20.71 0.37 -10.78
CA GLY A 80 -20.43 1.31 -11.86
C GLY A 80 -18.94 1.67 -11.93
N VAL A 81 -18.28 1.83 -10.78
CA VAL A 81 -16.82 2.05 -10.72
C VAL A 81 -16.08 0.79 -11.16
N ILE A 82 -16.50 -0.37 -10.67
CA ILE A 82 -15.90 -1.67 -11.03
C ILE A 82 -16.05 -1.91 -12.54
N GLY A 83 -17.24 -1.68 -13.10
CA GLY A 83 -17.53 -1.78 -14.53
C GLY A 83 -16.58 -0.93 -15.38
N LYS A 84 -16.39 0.35 -14.99
CA LYS A 84 -15.40 1.23 -15.63
C LYS A 84 -13.98 0.65 -15.56
N GLN A 85 -13.57 0.12 -14.40
CA GLN A 85 -12.23 -0.44 -14.19
C GLN A 85 -11.97 -1.70 -15.04
N ILE A 86 -12.99 -2.49 -15.33
CA ILE A 86 -12.90 -3.71 -16.16
C ILE A 86 -13.31 -3.49 -17.63
N GLY A 87 -13.68 -2.26 -18.02
CA GLY A 87 -14.14 -1.93 -19.37
C GLY A 87 -15.47 -2.60 -19.76
N ARG A 88 -16.41 -2.72 -18.81
CA ARG A 88 -17.74 -3.33 -19.00
C ARG A 88 -18.84 -2.50 -18.33
N SER A 89 -20.10 -2.87 -18.59
CA SER A 89 -21.25 -2.24 -17.96
C SER A 89 -21.37 -2.60 -16.47
N ASP A 90 -22.09 -1.75 -15.72
CA ASP A 90 -22.47 -1.97 -14.31
C ASP A 90 -23.09 -3.37 -14.11
N GLU A 91 -24.04 -3.71 -14.99
CA GLU A 91 -24.75 -4.98 -14.97
C GLU A 91 -23.82 -6.19 -15.16
N THR A 92 -22.81 -6.05 -16.02
CA THR A 92 -21.82 -7.12 -16.22
C THR A 92 -20.94 -7.30 -14.98
N ALA A 93 -20.57 -6.20 -14.31
CA ALA A 93 -19.81 -6.27 -13.06
C ALA A 93 -20.64 -6.92 -11.93
N ARG A 94 -21.94 -6.58 -11.84
CA ARG A 94 -22.88 -7.20 -10.89
C ARG A 94 -22.98 -8.71 -11.10
N LYS A 95 -23.25 -9.16 -12.33
CA LYS A 95 -23.35 -10.60 -12.65
C LYS A 95 -22.07 -11.36 -12.35
N ARG A 96 -20.91 -10.78 -12.68
CA ARG A 96 -19.61 -11.41 -12.37
C ARG A 96 -19.39 -11.52 -10.86
N TYR A 97 -19.78 -10.51 -10.09
CA TYR A 97 -19.72 -10.58 -8.64
C TYR A 97 -20.66 -11.66 -8.07
N GLU A 98 -21.91 -11.71 -8.53
CA GLU A 98 -22.89 -12.72 -8.10
C GLU A 98 -22.40 -14.14 -8.37
N ASN A 99 -21.82 -14.39 -9.54
CA ASN A 99 -21.25 -15.70 -9.86
C ASN A 99 -20.07 -16.02 -8.94
N ALA A 100 -19.13 -15.08 -8.77
CA ALA A 100 -17.94 -15.29 -7.96
C ALA A 100 -18.25 -15.51 -6.47
N ILE A 101 -19.20 -14.76 -5.91
CA ILE A 101 -19.60 -14.92 -4.50
C ILE A 101 -20.38 -16.22 -4.29
N THR A 102 -21.18 -16.65 -5.27
CA THR A 102 -21.89 -17.93 -5.22
C THR A 102 -20.90 -19.10 -5.27
N ASP A 103 -19.87 -19.03 -6.12
CA ASP A 103 -18.82 -20.04 -6.17
C ASP A 103 -18.03 -20.11 -4.86
N ALA A 104 -17.62 -18.96 -4.31
CA ALA A 104 -16.98 -18.88 -3.00
C ALA A 104 -17.86 -19.51 -1.89
N TRP A 105 -19.16 -19.24 -1.90
CA TRP A 105 -20.12 -19.82 -0.97
C TRP A 105 -20.23 -21.34 -1.11
N ILE A 106 -20.26 -21.86 -2.35
CA ILE A 106 -20.30 -23.30 -2.61
C ILE A 106 -19.01 -23.96 -2.10
N ALA A 107 -17.84 -23.35 -2.32
CA ALA A 107 -16.58 -23.86 -1.81
C ALA A 107 -16.53 -23.88 -0.28
N ALA A 108 -17.03 -22.83 0.36
CA ALA A 108 -17.10 -22.72 1.82
C ALA A 108 -17.96 -23.82 2.48
N ASN A 109 -19.05 -24.23 1.82
CA ASN A 109 -19.95 -25.28 2.34
C ASN A 109 -19.56 -26.70 1.95
N LYS A 110 -18.54 -26.86 1.10
CA LYS A 110 -17.99 -28.18 0.73
C LYS A 110 -16.80 -28.59 1.61
N SER A 111 -16.17 -27.65 2.31
CA SER A 111 -15.06 -27.92 3.25
C SER A 111 -15.59 -28.28 4.63
#